data_AF-A0A9K3PD33-F1
#
_entry.id   AF-A0A9K3PD33-F1
#
_cell.length_a   1.000
_cell.length_b   1.000
_cell.length_c   1.000
_cell.angle_alpha   90.00
_cell.angle_beta   90.00
_cell.angle_gamma   90.00
#
_symmetry.space_group_name_H-M   'P 1'
#
loop_
_entity.id
_entity.type
_entity.pdbx_description
1 polymer ?
#
loop_
_entity_poly.entity_id
_entity_poly.type
_entity_poly.pdbx_seq_one_letter_code
_entity_poly.pdbx_strand_id
1 'polypeptide(L)'
;MNVNKILIMFLCPKTRKSDSHERQQDSDHVDMPRQHVTSRKLFCKPRCIRWIQITKEKASELPSLSMDFGHEYMEGDIKMVEFHEDYIDKAGMDLTQFEKKQSIRAPPNSPPLEFIGQDECVFFQNLVCSKNWVGSNGVRPLLPKSEGGGVMLSAFQSRLTGFGREMSTDELQKVNEQRLNKTYWDGEAALEVLKSTSKPPLTASPFVRKLLIGMNNEGYWNSNHMAVQFEDVVDCLKVLYPSHEFVFLFDHSQGHNRKRKGALDVNNMNVSFGVGDTQRMNWSNEEPPEESTEGPFNLSVQERRKRRSTQLLDEYVNNKPKTKKELTTDLQREGTVSKDDRRGYTVKEMQKLAGDHGIAISKSEQKKITGWVGEPKGLLQVAREQGLIDHINHHLYSANAKKNPDGTLNAEKSLRSIVGQCTDFQNELTHLQVMANELKVQVMFTPKFHAEMAEPTAAEPTAAAIKDNQEKKQKVPMMDEIERLMKKFKTHRCAFDFDRGFLMDHGSLNPTSHTEIRELSS
;
A
#
# COMPACT_ATOMS: atom_id res chain seq x y z
N MET A 1 21.70 5.74 21.02
CA MET A 1 21.24 6.41 19.77
C MET A 1 20.09 7.32 20.16
N ASN A 2 20.23 8.63 19.92
CA ASN A 2 19.35 9.66 20.46
C ASN A 2 18.06 9.73 19.64
N VAL A 3 16.89 9.63 20.28
CA VAL A 3 15.55 9.55 19.66
C VAL A 3 15.27 10.75 18.74
N ASN A 4 15.88 11.90 19.02
CA ASN A 4 15.79 13.11 18.20
C ASN A 4 16.48 13.01 16.82
N LYS A 5 17.44 12.09 16.61
CA LYS A 5 18.06 11.85 15.29
C LYS A 5 17.20 10.97 14.37
N ILE A 6 16.25 10.24 14.95
CA ILE A 6 15.34 9.37 14.22
C ILE A 6 14.17 10.20 13.65
N LEU A 7 13.72 11.23 14.38
CA LEU A 7 12.61 12.11 13.97
C LEU A 7 12.89 12.91 12.69
N ILE A 8 14.14 13.35 12.50
CA ILE A 8 14.58 14.12 11.31
C ILE A 8 14.59 13.25 10.03
N MET A 9 14.72 11.93 10.16
CA MET A 9 14.83 11.01 9.02
C MET A 9 13.47 10.44 8.55
N PHE A 10 12.36 10.78 9.24
CA PHE A 10 11.02 10.25 8.97
C PHE A 10 10.22 10.98 7.89
N LEU A 11 10.70 12.13 7.40
CA LEU A 11 9.94 12.97 6.45
C LEU A 11 10.55 12.94 5.04
N CYS A 12 10.75 11.74 4.49
CA CYS A 12 11.31 11.54 3.15
C CYS A 12 10.28 10.88 2.20
N PRO A 13 9.47 11.64 1.47
CA PRO A 13 8.64 11.09 0.40
C PRO A 13 9.50 10.80 -0.83
N LYS A 14 9.45 9.56 -1.32
CA LYS A 14 10.05 9.15 -2.60
C LYS A 14 9.45 9.97 -3.74
N THR A 15 10.27 10.62 -4.56
CA THR A 15 9.91 10.79 -5.98
C THR A 15 11.06 10.50 -6.94
N ARG A 16 10.72 9.64 -7.91
CA ARG A 16 11.39 9.30 -9.16
C ARG A 16 12.74 8.58 -9.06
N LYS A 17 12.64 7.26 -8.89
CA LYS A 17 13.20 6.34 -9.90
C LYS A 17 12.06 5.45 -10.38
N SER A 18 11.82 5.46 -11.68
CA SER A 18 11.08 4.40 -12.34
C SER A 18 11.88 3.11 -12.16
N ASP A 19 11.35 2.16 -11.39
CA ASP A 19 11.51 0.79 -11.84
C ASP A 19 10.79 0.74 -13.18
N SER A 20 11.48 0.26 -14.21
CA SER A 20 11.13 0.38 -15.62
C SER A 20 9.94 -0.52 -16.02
N HIS A 21 8.92 -0.60 -15.16
CA HIS A 21 7.78 -1.51 -15.27
C HIS A 21 6.42 -0.82 -15.38
N GLU A 22 6.33 0.51 -15.21
CA GLU A 22 5.07 1.24 -15.46
C GLU A 22 4.96 1.56 -16.97
N ARG A 23 3.85 1.10 -17.58
CA ARG A 23 3.53 1.40 -18.99
C ARG A 23 2.73 2.69 -19.02
N GLN A 24 2.88 3.47 -20.10
CA GLN A 24 2.19 4.74 -20.36
C GLN A 24 0.65 4.71 -20.28
N GLN A 25 0.01 3.54 -20.09
CA GLN A 25 -1.44 3.40 -19.90
C GLN A 25 -1.91 3.71 -18.46
N ASP A 26 -1.00 3.91 -17.51
CA ASP A 26 -1.34 4.11 -16.10
C ASP A 26 -1.72 5.56 -15.73
N SER A 27 -1.64 6.54 -16.64
CA SER A 27 -1.95 7.96 -16.33
C SER A 27 -3.44 8.20 -16.05
N ASP A 28 -4.33 7.56 -16.81
CA ASP A 28 -5.77 7.81 -16.71
C ASP A 28 -6.42 7.04 -15.55
N HIS A 29 -5.76 5.99 -15.05
CA HIS A 29 -6.15 5.24 -13.86
C HIS A 29 -5.74 5.91 -12.54
N VAL A 30 -4.95 7.00 -12.59
CA VAL A 30 -4.46 7.72 -11.39
C VAL A 30 -5.33 8.93 -11.02
N ASP A 31 -6.02 9.54 -11.98
CA ASP A 31 -6.79 10.78 -11.73
C ASP A 31 -8.20 10.55 -11.15
N MET A 32 -8.88 9.47 -11.53
CA MET A 32 -10.20 9.13 -10.96
C MET A 32 -10.16 8.77 -9.45
N PRO A 33 -9.18 7.98 -8.96
CA PRO A 33 -9.01 7.75 -7.52
C PRO A 33 -8.67 9.02 -6.74
N ARG A 34 -7.89 9.94 -7.33
CA ARG A 34 -7.54 11.23 -6.70
C ARG A 34 -8.76 12.08 -6.37
N GLN A 35 -9.67 12.24 -7.33
CA GLN A 35 -10.87 13.06 -7.12
C GLN A 35 -11.81 12.45 -6.08
N HIS A 36 -12.02 11.14 -6.11
CA HIS A 36 -12.85 10.43 -5.12
C HIS A 36 -12.28 10.50 -3.70
N VAL A 37 -10.96 10.27 -3.55
CA VAL A 37 -10.27 10.36 -2.25
C VAL A 37 -10.34 11.79 -1.71
N THR A 38 -10.13 12.79 -2.57
CA THR A 38 -10.19 14.21 -2.18
C THR A 38 -11.59 14.62 -1.76
N SER A 39 -12.63 14.27 -2.53
CA SER A 39 -14.02 14.59 -2.20
C SER A 39 -14.48 13.90 -0.91
N ARG A 40 -14.13 12.61 -0.73
CA ARG A 40 -14.47 11.87 0.49
C ARG A 40 -13.75 12.43 1.72
N LYS A 41 -12.47 12.81 1.59
CA LYS A 41 -11.76 13.52 2.66
C LYS A 41 -12.43 14.83 2.99
N LEU A 42 -12.81 15.62 1.99
CA LEU A 42 -13.49 16.91 2.20
C LEU A 42 -14.80 16.74 2.98
N PHE A 43 -15.59 15.70 2.66
CA PHE A 43 -16.82 15.37 3.38
C PHE A 43 -16.56 14.93 4.83
N CYS A 44 -15.48 14.19 5.08
CA CYS A 44 -15.13 13.66 6.39
C CYS A 44 -14.40 14.67 7.30
N LYS A 45 -13.74 15.69 6.74
CA LYS A 45 -12.94 16.70 7.47
C LYS A 45 -13.67 17.39 8.63
N PRO A 46 -14.96 17.78 8.52
CA PRO A 46 -15.68 18.40 9.64
C PRO A 46 -15.68 17.54 10.90
N ARG A 47 -15.64 16.21 10.77
CA ARG A 47 -15.64 15.26 11.89
C ARG A 47 -14.30 15.13 12.61
N CYS A 48 -13.21 15.64 12.05
CA CYS A 48 -11.89 15.57 12.67
C CYS A 48 -11.76 16.62 13.78
N ILE A 49 -11.08 16.31 14.88
CA ILE A 49 -10.81 17.27 15.98
C ILE A 49 -9.65 18.19 15.58
N ARG A 50 -9.93 19.08 14.60
CA ARG A 50 -8.95 19.94 13.92
C ARG A 50 -9.46 21.35 13.70
N TRP A 51 -10.57 21.71 14.35
CA TRP A 51 -11.21 23.01 14.19
C TRP A 51 -11.05 23.83 15.46
N ILE A 52 -10.65 25.07 15.29
CA ILE A 52 -10.48 26.04 16.36
C ILE A 52 -11.65 27.00 16.31
N GLN A 53 -12.41 27.05 17.40
CA GLN A 53 -13.62 27.87 17.54
C GLN A 53 -13.32 29.02 18.51
N ILE A 54 -13.42 30.25 18.04
CA ILE A 54 -13.17 31.46 18.82
C ILE A 54 -14.28 32.49 18.56
N THR A 55 -14.44 33.44 19.47
CA THR A 55 -15.40 34.53 19.26
C THR A 55 -14.94 35.42 18.09
N LYS A 56 -15.90 36.04 17.40
CA LYS A 56 -15.59 36.94 16.28
C LYS A 56 -14.77 38.16 16.73
N GLU A 57 -14.99 38.62 17.96
CA GLU A 57 -14.21 39.69 18.58
C GLU A 57 -12.74 39.26 18.72
N LYS A 58 -12.49 38.09 19.32
CA LYS A 58 -11.13 37.55 19.48
C LYS A 58 -10.45 37.31 18.15
N ALA A 59 -11.18 36.81 17.14
CA ALA A 59 -10.62 36.62 15.80
C ALA A 59 -10.21 37.95 15.14
N SER A 60 -10.98 39.02 15.36
CA SER A 60 -10.70 40.35 14.83
C SER A 60 -9.48 41.02 15.47
N GLU A 61 -9.15 40.64 16.71
CA GLU A 61 -7.94 41.08 17.41
C GLU A 61 -6.65 40.38 16.92
N LEU A 62 -6.78 39.31 16.14
CA LEU A 62 -5.66 38.53 15.62
C LEU A 62 -5.38 38.91 14.16
N PRO A 63 -4.43 39.84 13.88
CA PRO A 63 -4.22 40.41 12.55
C PRO A 63 -3.71 39.38 11.51
N SER A 64 -3.16 38.24 11.96
CA SER A 64 -2.71 37.17 11.07
C SER A 64 -3.87 36.32 10.52
N LEU A 65 -5.09 36.47 11.05
CA LEU A 65 -6.27 35.74 10.60
C LEU A 65 -7.15 36.63 9.72
N SER A 66 -7.55 36.09 8.57
CA SER A 66 -8.59 36.68 7.73
C SER A 66 -9.90 35.92 7.92
N MET A 67 -10.97 36.68 8.15
CA MET A 67 -12.33 36.16 8.32
C MET A 67 -12.84 35.44 7.06
N ASP A 68 -12.27 35.71 5.88
CA ASP A 68 -12.66 35.04 4.62
C ASP A 68 -12.36 33.53 4.63
N PHE A 69 -11.43 33.10 5.49
CA PHE A 69 -11.07 31.69 5.67
C PHE A 69 -11.76 31.05 6.88
N GLY A 70 -12.56 31.83 7.61
CA GLY A 70 -13.33 31.37 8.75
C GLY A 70 -14.77 31.06 8.36
N HIS A 71 -15.42 30.22 9.15
CA HIS A 71 -16.86 30.03 9.06
C HIS A 71 -17.56 30.63 10.27
N GLU A 72 -18.37 31.65 10.02
CA GLU A 72 -19.13 32.33 11.05
C GLU A 72 -20.40 31.56 11.42
N TYR A 73 -20.70 31.51 12.71
CA TYR A 73 -21.92 30.91 13.25
C TYR A 73 -22.32 31.58 14.57
N MET A 74 -23.53 31.29 15.04
CA MET A 74 -24.04 31.76 16.33
C MET A 74 -24.04 30.60 17.33
N GLU A 75 -23.48 30.82 18.50
CA GLU A 75 -23.62 29.92 19.66
C GLU A 75 -24.44 30.66 20.73
N GLY A 76 -25.75 30.39 20.76
CA GLY A 76 -26.69 31.25 21.47
C GLY A 76 -26.68 32.66 20.89
N ASP A 77 -26.36 33.66 21.71
CA ASP A 77 -26.25 35.07 21.32
C ASP A 77 -24.82 35.51 20.97
N ILE A 78 -23.84 34.59 21.05
CA ILE A 78 -22.43 34.89 20.83
C ILE A 78 -22.07 34.62 19.36
N LYS A 79 -21.44 35.62 18.71
CA LYS A 79 -20.89 35.48 17.36
C LYS A 79 -19.57 34.73 17.41
N MET A 80 -19.53 33.57 16.78
CA MET A 80 -18.38 32.69 16.74
C MET A 80 -17.85 32.57 15.32
N VAL A 81 -16.57 32.23 15.19
CA VAL A 81 -15.94 31.84 13.94
C VAL A 81 -15.09 30.60 14.18
N GLU A 82 -15.14 29.65 13.24
CA GLU A 82 -14.23 28.50 13.25
C GLU A 82 -13.24 28.53 12.10
N PHE A 83 -12.00 28.14 12.41
CA PHE A 83 -10.91 27.99 11.47
C PHE A 83 -10.35 26.56 11.54
N HIS A 84 -9.86 26.05 10.42
CA HIS A 84 -9.12 24.79 10.41
C HIS A 84 -7.70 24.99 10.97
N GLU A 85 -7.17 24.04 11.74
CA GLU A 85 -5.86 24.19 12.40
C GLU A 85 -4.72 24.48 11.41
N ASP A 86 -4.73 23.89 10.20
CA ASP A 86 -3.70 24.15 9.18
C ASP A 86 -3.64 25.62 8.77
N TYR A 87 -4.78 26.33 8.84
CA TYR A 87 -4.80 27.76 8.53
C TYR A 87 -4.13 28.57 9.65
N ILE A 88 -4.44 28.23 10.91
CA ILE A 88 -3.85 28.85 12.09
C ILE A 88 -2.34 28.60 12.16
N ASP A 89 -1.91 27.37 11.87
CA ASP A 89 -0.50 26.97 11.80
C ASP A 89 0.26 27.75 10.71
N LYS A 90 -0.32 27.84 9.51
CA LYS A 90 0.24 28.64 8.40
C LYS A 90 0.28 30.14 8.71
N ALA A 91 -0.62 30.63 9.56
CA ALA A 91 -0.59 32.01 10.05
C ALA A 91 0.53 32.26 11.09
N GLY A 92 1.32 31.23 11.43
CA GLY A 92 2.45 31.31 12.36
C GLY A 92 2.02 31.36 13.83
N MET A 93 0.80 30.90 14.13
CA MET A 93 0.27 30.90 15.49
C MET A 93 0.53 29.57 16.20
N ASP A 94 0.77 29.65 17.50
CA ASP A 94 0.97 28.47 18.33
C ASP A 94 -0.37 27.76 18.59
N LEU A 95 -0.55 26.60 17.95
CA LEU A 95 -1.74 25.76 18.07
C LEU A 95 -2.02 25.29 19.49
N THR A 96 -1.02 25.26 20.38
CA THR A 96 -1.21 24.81 21.78
C THR A 96 -2.06 25.77 22.61
N GLN A 97 -2.22 27.01 22.14
CA GLN A 97 -3.04 28.04 22.78
C GLN A 97 -4.54 27.87 22.51
N PHE A 98 -4.90 26.96 21.61
CA PHE A 98 -6.27 26.78 21.14
C PHE A 98 -6.78 25.38 21.46
N GLU A 99 -7.99 25.31 22.00
CA GLU A 99 -8.71 24.04 22.11
C GLU A 99 -9.17 23.60 20.71
N LYS A 100 -8.88 22.34 20.36
CA LYS A 100 -9.28 21.74 19.09
C LYS A 100 -10.59 20.98 19.27
N LYS A 101 -11.55 21.21 18.38
CA LYS A 101 -12.88 20.60 18.38
C LYS A 101 -13.22 20.03 17.00
N GLN A 102 -14.31 19.26 16.94
CA GLN A 102 -14.96 18.96 15.66
C GLN A 102 -15.61 20.23 15.12
N SER A 103 -15.74 20.34 13.80
CA SER A 103 -16.43 21.47 13.18
C SER A 103 -17.90 21.47 13.55
N ILE A 104 -18.50 22.66 13.69
CA ILE A 104 -19.96 22.80 13.83
C ILE A 104 -20.72 22.33 12.58
N ARG A 105 -20.02 22.17 11.44
CA ARG A 105 -20.55 21.59 10.21
C ARG A 105 -20.46 20.05 10.18
N ALA A 106 -19.94 19.41 11.23
CA ALA A 106 -20.00 17.96 11.34
C ALA A 106 -21.45 17.48 11.46
N PRO A 107 -21.80 16.30 10.92
CA PRO A 107 -23.12 15.73 11.16
C PRO A 107 -23.40 15.61 12.67
N PRO A 108 -24.60 15.99 13.14
CA PRO A 108 -24.94 15.92 14.56
C PRO A 108 -24.69 14.52 15.14
N ASN A 109 -24.13 14.45 16.35
CA ASN A 109 -23.80 13.21 17.06
C ASN A 109 -22.83 12.26 16.34
N SER A 110 -22.12 12.72 15.30
CA SER A 110 -21.11 11.89 14.64
C SER A 110 -19.83 11.79 15.49
N PRO A 111 -19.28 10.58 15.69
CA PRO A 111 -18.07 10.42 16.49
C PRO A 111 -16.87 11.11 15.80
N PRO A 112 -15.89 11.59 16.60
CA PRO A 112 -14.61 12.05 16.09
C PRO A 112 -14.00 11.08 15.09
N LEU A 113 -13.52 11.60 13.97
CA LEU A 113 -12.87 10.81 12.93
C LEU A 113 -11.38 11.12 12.90
N GLU A 114 -10.55 10.08 12.87
CA GLU A 114 -9.10 10.20 12.71
C GLU A 114 -8.62 9.52 11.43
N PHE A 115 -7.78 10.23 10.68
CA PHE A 115 -7.08 9.68 9.52
C PHE A 115 -5.70 9.17 9.93
N ILE A 116 -5.38 7.93 9.57
CA ILE A 116 -4.10 7.30 9.91
C ILE A 116 -3.40 6.90 8.62
N GLY A 117 -2.25 7.49 8.35
CA GLY A 117 -1.37 7.11 7.24
C GLY A 117 -0.49 5.92 7.63
N GLN A 118 -0.18 5.08 6.64
CA GLN A 118 0.78 4.00 6.76
C GLN A 118 1.68 3.97 5.52
N ASP A 119 2.97 3.66 5.72
CA ASP A 119 3.92 3.39 4.63
C ASP A 119 5.05 2.44 5.07
N GLU A 120 5.74 1.85 4.09
CA GLU A 120 6.96 1.07 4.26
C GLU A 120 8.20 1.72 3.64
N CYS A 121 9.29 1.71 4.41
CA CYS A 121 10.60 2.17 3.94
C CYS A 121 11.71 1.16 4.24
N VAL A 122 12.72 1.11 3.38
CA VAL A 122 13.90 0.27 3.55
C VAL A 122 15.13 1.15 3.74
N PHE A 123 15.89 0.87 4.79
CA PHE A 123 17.14 1.52 5.11
C PHE A 123 18.29 0.54 4.97
N PHE A 124 19.30 0.92 4.20
CA PHE A 124 20.53 0.16 4.07
C PHE A 124 21.67 0.82 4.84
N GLN A 125 22.55 0.00 5.43
CA GLN A 125 23.67 0.46 6.24
C GLN A 125 24.57 1.49 5.55
N ASN A 126 24.79 1.33 4.23
CA ASN A 126 25.67 2.18 3.43
C ASN A 126 24.92 3.04 2.41
N LEU A 127 23.62 3.29 2.63
CA LEU A 127 22.72 4.01 1.69
C LEU A 127 23.27 5.37 1.24
N VAL A 128 24.06 6.05 2.08
CA VAL A 128 24.59 7.41 1.84
C VAL A 128 26.03 7.44 1.30
N CYS A 129 26.74 6.31 1.23
CA CYS A 129 28.19 6.27 0.96
C CYS A 129 28.58 6.37 -0.53
N SER A 130 27.79 7.01 -1.39
CA SER A 130 28.08 7.06 -2.84
C SER A 130 29.13 8.10 -3.25
N LYS A 131 29.59 8.95 -2.31
CA LYS A 131 30.57 10.03 -2.57
C LYS A 131 31.62 10.08 -1.48
N ASN A 132 32.88 10.11 -1.92
CA ASN A 132 34.04 10.20 -1.05
C ASN A 132 34.99 11.31 -1.53
N TRP A 133 35.72 11.87 -0.58
CA TRP A 133 36.84 12.75 -0.85
C TRP A 133 37.98 11.96 -1.50
N VAL A 134 38.58 12.53 -2.53
CA VAL A 134 39.80 12.02 -3.15
C VAL A 134 40.94 12.89 -2.62
N GLY A 135 41.95 12.27 -2.01
CA GLY A 135 43.14 12.99 -1.56
C GLY A 135 43.85 13.64 -2.74
N SER A 136 44.59 14.72 -2.49
CA SER A 136 45.40 15.41 -3.52
C SER A 136 46.42 14.48 -4.20
N ASN A 137 46.76 13.37 -3.56
CA ASN A 137 47.61 12.29 -4.06
C ASN A 137 46.85 11.16 -4.79
N GLY A 138 45.54 11.31 -5.02
CA GLY A 138 44.70 10.30 -5.69
C GLY A 138 44.19 9.16 -4.79
N VAL A 139 44.53 9.15 -3.49
CA VAL A 139 44.07 8.13 -2.55
C VAL A 139 42.57 8.26 -2.30
N ARG A 140 41.87 7.12 -2.26
CA ARG A 140 40.43 7.03 -1.99
C ARG A 140 40.18 6.11 -0.80
N PRO A 141 39.24 6.45 0.10
CA PRO A 141 38.80 5.51 1.13
C PRO A 141 38.08 4.32 0.49
N LEU A 142 38.21 3.14 1.11
CA LEU A 142 37.57 1.91 0.65
C LEU A 142 36.05 2.07 0.69
N LEU A 143 35.41 1.81 -0.45
CA LEU A 143 33.96 1.79 -0.56
C LEU A 143 33.44 0.39 -0.21
N PRO A 144 32.35 0.28 0.56
CA PRO A 144 31.69 -0.99 0.77
C PRO A 144 31.19 -1.54 -0.57
N LYS A 145 31.34 -2.85 -0.77
CA LYS A 145 30.96 -3.55 -2.02
C LYS A 145 29.45 -3.55 -2.27
N SER A 146 28.64 -3.34 -1.24
CA SER A 146 27.17 -3.31 -1.30
C SER A 146 26.61 -2.26 -0.35
N GLU A 147 25.30 -2.00 -0.46
CA GLU A 147 24.56 -1.14 0.46
C GLU A 147 24.54 -1.69 1.90
N GLY A 148 25.04 -2.91 2.13
CA GLY A 148 25.16 -3.53 3.44
C GLY A 148 23.85 -4.15 3.92
N GLY A 149 23.72 -4.37 5.22
CA GLY A 149 22.49 -4.89 5.82
C GLY A 149 21.31 -3.93 5.63
N GLY A 150 20.14 -4.48 5.31
CA GLY A 150 18.90 -3.73 5.13
C GLY A 150 17.94 -3.91 6.30
N VAL A 151 17.28 -2.83 6.73
CA VAL A 151 16.17 -2.85 7.68
C VAL A 151 14.95 -2.29 6.97
N MET A 152 13.87 -3.06 6.93
CA MET A 152 12.56 -2.58 6.50
C MET A 152 11.79 -2.06 7.72
N LEU A 153 11.18 -0.90 7.60
CA LEU A 153 10.29 -0.31 8.59
C LEU A 153 8.89 -0.22 7.98
N SER A 154 7.88 -0.65 8.73
CA SER A 154 6.47 -0.36 8.45
C SER A 154 5.92 0.46 9.61
N ALA A 155 5.36 1.63 9.33
CA ALA A 155 4.96 2.56 10.36
C ALA A 155 3.62 3.25 10.08
N PHE A 156 2.90 3.54 11.16
CA PHE A 156 1.67 4.30 11.15
C PHE A 156 1.89 5.69 11.74
N GLN A 157 1.20 6.68 11.18
CA GLN A 157 1.26 8.08 11.57
C GLN A 157 -0.15 8.67 11.55
N SER A 158 -0.47 9.47 12.56
CA SER A 158 -1.70 10.26 12.60
C SER A 158 -1.48 11.57 13.35
N ARG A 159 -2.38 12.54 13.24
CA ARG A 159 -2.26 13.79 14.00
C ARG A 159 -2.58 13.57 15.49
N LEU A 160 -3.50 12.64 15.78
CA LEU A 160 -3.83 12.19 17.12
C LEU A 160 -2.68 11.42 17.80
N THR A 161 -2.05 10.49 17.08
CA THR A 161 -1.09 9.56 17.69
C THR A 161 0.37 9.95 17.49
N GLY A 162 0.64 10.92 16.61
CA GLY A 162 2.00 11.22 16.17
C GLY A 162 2.60 10.07 15.35
N PHE A 163 3.91 10.15 15.13
CA PHE A 163 4.66 9.16 14.39
C PHE A 163 4.91 7.93 15.26
N GLY A 164 4.47 6.75 14.82
CA GLY A 164 4.92 5.50 15.42
C GLY A 164 4.62 5.39 16.92
N ARG A 165 3.46 5.89 17.35
CA ARG A 165 3.04 6.09 18.75
C ARG A 165 3.61 5.04 19.71
N GLU A 166 4.41 5.48 20.67
CA GLU A 166 4.85 4.61 21.76
C GLU A 166 3.69 4.25 22.68
N MET A 167 3.83 3.15 23.43
CA MET A 167 2.80 2.68 24.36
C MET A 167 3.41 2.41 25.72
N SER A 168 2.74 2.87 26.78
CA SER A 168 3.15 2.57 28.15
C SER A 168 2.85 1.11 28.51
N THR A 169 3.47 0.62 29.59
CA THR A 169 3.20 -0.73 30.11
C THR A 169 1.73 -0.92 30.47
N ASP A 170 1.09 0.09 31.07
CA ASP A 170 -0.33 0.06 31.43
C ASP A 170 -1.24 0.01 30.20
N GLU A 171 -0.89 0.76 29.15
CA GLU A 171 -1.63 0.74 27.88
C GLU A 171 -1.52 -0.62 27.20
N LEU A 172 -0.31 -1.19 27.13
CA LEU A 172 -0.07 -2.53 26.60
C LEU A 172 -0.84 -3.58 27.39
N GLN A 173 -0.87 -3.48 28.73
CA GLN A 173 -1.64 -4.39 29.57
C GLN A 173 -3.14 -4.33 29.23
N LYS A 174 -3.73 -3.13 29.20
CA LYS A 174 -5.16 -2.96 28.84
C LYS A 174 -5.50 -3.54 27.46
N VAL A 175 -4.62 -3.33 26.49
CA VAL A 175 -4.78 -3.89 25.14
C VAL A 175 -4.65 -5.41 25.16
N ASN A 176 -3.68 -5.96 25.89
CA ASN A 176 -3.47 -7.40 26.00
C ASN A 176 -4.62 -8.12 26.70
N GLU A 177 -5.22 -7.51 27.72
CA GLU A 177 -6.44 -8.02 28.37
C GLU A 177 -7.59 -8.16 27.36
N GLN A 178 -7.76 -7.17 26.48
CA GLN A 178 -8.77 -7.22 25.42
C GLN A 178 -8.43 -8.21 24.30
N ARG A 179 -7.15 -8.54 24.09
CA ARG A 179 -6.69 -9.49 23.07
C ARG A 179 -6.67 -10.94 23.56
N LEU A 180 -6.75 -11.16 24.87
CA LEU A 180 -6.68 -12.48 25.48
C LEU A 180 -7.76 -13.42 24.89
N ASN A 181 -7.35 -14.64 24.55
CA ASN A 181 -8.20 -15.68 23.94
C ASN A 181 -8.88 -15.29 22.61
N LYS A 182 -8.40 -14.24 21.93
CA LYS A 182 -8.85 -13.89 20.58
C LYS A 182 -7.86 -14.38 19.53
N THR A 183 -8.38 -14.67 18.35
CA THR A 183 -7.59 -15.01 17.17
C THR A 183 -7.56 -13.83 16.20
N TYR A 184 -6.53 -13.80 15.35
CA TYR A 184 -6.51 -12.89 14.21
C TYR A 184 -7.66 -13.19 13.25
N TRP A 185 -8.18 -12.15 12.61
CA TRP A 185 -9.18 -12.31 11.55
C TRP A 185 -8.57 -13.05 10.36
N ASP A 186 -7.37 -12.64 9.92
CA ASP A 186 -6.61 -13.36 8.92
C ASP A 186 -5.72 -14.43 9.59
N GLY A 187 -6.33 -15.57 9.91
CA GLY A 187 -5.63 -16.69 10.52
C GLY A 187 -4.52 -17.28 9.64
N GLU A 188 -4.64 -17.20 8.30
CA GLU A 188 -3.60 -17.68 7.38
C GLU A 188 -2.36 -16.78 7.45
N ALA A 189 -2.55 -15.45 7.40
CA ALA A 189 -1.46 -14.49 7.58
C ALA A 189 -0.79 -14.62 8.95
N ALA A 190 -1.59 -14.75 10.02
CA ALA A 190 -1.07 -14.93 11.38
C ALA A 190 -0.28 -16.24 11.51
N LEU A 191 -0.76 -17.35 10.93
CA LEU A 191 -0.02 -18.61 10.93
C LEU A 191 1.29 -18.51 10.13
N GLU A 192 1.32 -17.75 9.03
CA GLU A 192 2.54 -17.55 8.26
C GLU A 192 3.59 -16.74 9.04
N VAL A 193 3.17 -15.60 9.62
CA VAL A 193 4.06 -14.62 10.27
C VAL A 193 4.40 -15.02 11.71
N LEU A 194 3.41 -15.39 12.51
CA LEU A 194 3.53 -15.65 13.95
C LEU A 194 3.56 -17.14 14.32
N LYS A 195 3.32 -18.04 13.34
CA LYS A 195 3.18 -19.50 13.57
C LYS A 195 2.03 -19.86 14.51
N SER A 196 1.08 -18.94 14.70
CA SER A 196 -0.11 -19.11 15.52
C SER A 196 -1.25 -18.26 14.96
N THR A 197 -2.48 -18.73 15.11
CA THR A 197 -3.68 -17.94 14.81
C THR A 197 -4.14 -17.09 16.00
N SER A 198 -3.66 -17.41 17.21
CA SER A 198 -4.01 -16.68 18.43
C SER A 198 -3.23 -15.38 18.53
N LYS A 199 -3.83 -14.34 19.10
CA LYS A 199 -3.18 -13.04 19.32
C LYS A 199 -2.20 -13.14 20.51
N PRO A 200 -0.88 -13.10 20.29
CA PRO A 200 0.06 -13.06 21.40
C PRO A 200 -0.02 -11.71 22.12
N PRO A 201 0.35 -11.66 23.41
CA PRO A 201 0.53 -10.40 24.12
C PRO A 201 1.53 -9.50 23.39
N LEU A 202 1.15 -8.25 23.16
CA LEU A 202 2.03 -7.21 22.64
C LEU A 202 3.05 -6.84 23.72
N THR A 203 4.33 -6.96 23.38
CA THR A 203 5.46 -6.58 24.25
C THR A 203 5.98 -5.17 23.98
N ALA A 204 5.57 -4.58 22.84
CA ALA A 204 5.93 -3.25 22.40
C ALA A 204 4.84 -2.69 21.49
N SER A 205 4.87 -1.38 21.24
CA SER A 205 3.93 -0.72 20.33
C SER A 205 3.98 -1.33 18.91
N PRO A 206 2.83 -1.69 18.31
CA PRO A 206 2.78 -2.20 16.95
C PRO A 206 2.80 -1.10 15.88
N PHE A 207 2.76 0.18 16.27
CA PHE A 207 2.71 1.32 15.33
C PHE A 207 3.99 1.46 14.50
N VAL A 208 5.10 0.84 14.92
CA VAL A 208 6.31 0.66 14.10
C VAL A 208 6.77 -0.78 14.21
N ARG A 209 6.93 -1.45 13.07
CA ARG A 209 7.55 -2.77 12.98
C ARG A 209 8.82 -2.67 12.16
N LYS A 210 9.83 -3.43 12.58
CA LYS A 210 11.14 -3.50 11.93
C LYS A 210 11.38 -4.93 11.50
N LEU A 211 11.92 -5.10 10.31
CA LEU A 211 12.27 -6.40 9.75
C LEU A 211 13.67 -6.34 9.16
N LEU A 212 14.55 -7.26 9.55
CA LEU A 212 15.89 -7.36 8.97
C LEU A 212 15.84 -8.06 7.62
N ILE A 213 16.19 -7.35 6.57
CA ILE A 213 16.08 -7.82 5.19
C ILE A 213 17.21 -8.81 4.88
N GLY A 214 16.84 -9.89 4.19
CA GLY A 214 17.78 -10.83 3.60
C GLY A 214 17.29 -12.27 3.68
N MET A 215 17.71 -13.08 2.70
CA MET A 215 17.33 -14.50 2.60
C MET A 215 17.76 -15.33 3.82
N ASN A 216 18.80 -14.89 4.54
CA ASN A 216 19.28 -15.51 5.78
C ASN A 216 18.73 -14.84 7.06
N ASN A 217 17.91 -13.79 6.92
CA ASN A 217 17.33 -13.02 8.02
C ASN A 217 15.81 -13.29 8.08
N GLU A 218 14.99 -12.25 8.14
CA GLU A 218 13.53 -12.33 8.35
C GLU A 218 12.74 -12.22 7.05
N GLY A 219 13.41 -12.19 5.90
CA GLY A 219 12.79 -12.08 4.58
C GLY A 219 12.47 -10.64 4.16
N TYR A 220 11.31 -10.44 3.56
CA TYR A 220 10.79 -9.14 3.11
C TYR A 220 9.39 -8.91 3.70
N TRP A 221 9.07 -7.65 3.99
CA TRP A 221 7.72 -7.26 4.40
C TRP A 221 6.73 -7.56 3.28
N ASN A 222 5.67 -8.32 3.60
CA ASN A 222 4.67 -8.75 2.64
C ASN A 222 3.24 -8.44 3.14
N SER A 223 2.24 -8.75 2.33
CA SER A 223 0.82 -8.51 2.68
C SER A 223 0.36 -9.22 3.96
N ASN A 224 0.95 -10.36 4.32
CA ASN A 224 0.64 -11.06 5.57
C ASN A 224 1.19 -10.30 6.78
N HIS A 225 2.42 -9.78 6.69
CA HIS A 225 3.00 -8.92 7.74
C HIS A 225 2.13 -7.67 7.94
N MET A 226 1.66 -7.09 6.83
CA MET A 226 0.79 -5.93 6.90
C MET A 226 -0.56 -6.24 7.54
N ALA A 227 -1.21 -7.35 7.18
CA ALA A 227 -2.48 -7.75 7.78
C ALA A 227 -2.35 -7.90 9.32
N VAL A 228 -1.30 -8.59 9.78
CA VAL A 228 -1.05 -8.79 11.22
C VAL A 228 -0.78 -7.46 11.94
N GLN A 229 0.11 -6.61 11.42
CA GLN A 229 0.40 -5.32 12.04
C GLN A 229 -0.82 -4.39 12.04
N PHE A 230 -1.59 -4.37 10.94
CA PHE A 230 -2.80 -3.57 10.83
C PHE A 230 -3.83 -3.96 11.91
N GLU A 231 -4.07 -5.26 12.11
CA GLU A 231 -4.98 -5.73 13.17
C GLU A 231 -4.47 -5.35 14.56
N ASP A 232 -3.17 -5.49 14.81
CA ASP A 232 -2.55 -5.09 16.08
C ASP A 232 -2.76 -3.60 16.38
N VAL A 233 -2.58 -2.73 15.37
CA VAL A 233 -2.78 -1.28 15.50
C VAL A 233 -4.26 -0.96 15.73
N VAL A 234 -5.18 -1.61 15.02
CA VAL A 234 -6.63 -1.41 15.21
C VAL A 234 -7.06 -1.83 16.62
N ASP A 235 -6.55 -2.95 17.14
CA ASP A 235 -6.83 -3.38 18.52
C ASP A 235 -6.37 -2.31 19.53
N CYS A 236 -5.18 -1.73 19.34
CA CYS A 236 -4.67 -0.66 20.19
C CYS A 236 -5.57 0.57 20.15
N LEU A 237 -5.92 1.03 18.95
CA LEU A 237 -6.74 2.23 18.76
C LEU A 237 -8.13 2.11 19.37
N LYS A 238 -8.77 0.94 19.25
CA LYS A 238 -10.10 0.69 19.83
C LYS A 238 -10.10 0.76 21.35
N VAL A 239 -9.01 0.34 22.00
CA VAL A 239 -8.90 0.41 23.46
C VAL A 239 -8.53 1.81 23.93
N LEU A 240 -7.61 2.47 23.24
CA LEU A 240 -7.07 3.76 23.65
C LEU A 240 -8.00 4.93 23.33
N TYR A 241 -8.78 4.81 22.24
CA TYR A 241 -9.62 5.86 21.71
C TYR A 241 -11.01 5.29 21.31
N PRO A 242 -11.77 4.71 22.25
CA PRO A 242 -13.01 3.99 21.95
C PRO A 242 -14.13 4.86 21.35
N SER A 243 -14.05 6.18 21.54
CA SER A 243 -15.01 7.15 20.99
C SER A 243 -14.71 7.60 19.56
N HIS A 244 -13.58 7.17 18.99
CA HIS A 244 -13.14 7.60 17.66
C HIS A 244 -13.44 6.56 16.59
N GLU A 245 -13.76 7.05 15.39
CA GLU A 245 -13.73 6.28 14.16
C GLU A 245 -12.39 6.48 13.44
N PHE A 246 -11.95 5.46 12.71
CA PHE A 246 -10.65 5.48 12.03
C PHE A 246 -10.78 5.24 10.53
N VAL A 247 -10.06 6.05 9.76
CA VAL A 247 -9.85 5.87 8.32
C VAL A 247 -8.36 5.71 8.06
N PHE A 248 -7.96 4.53 7.63
CA PHE A 248 -6.59 4.23 7.26
C PHE A 248 -6.31 4.56 5.80
N LEU A 249 -5.16 5.16 5.57
CA LEU A 249 -4.71 5.64 4.27
C LEU A 249 -3.48 4.84 3.87
N PHE A 250 -3.65 4.03 2.83
CA PHE A 250 -2.60 3.16 2.29
C PHE A 250 -2.28 3.58 0.86
N ASP A 251 -1.03 3.44 0.44
CA ASP A 251 -0.68 3.62 -0.96
C ASP A 251 -1.23 2.47 -1.84
N HIS A 252 -1.27 2.69 -3.15
CA HIS A 252 -1.73 1.67 -4.11
C HIS A 252 -0.63 0.67 -4.49
N SER A 253 0.02 0.05 -3.50
CA SER A 253 1.04 -0.98 -3.72
C SER A 253 0.43 -2.35 -4.04
N GLN A 254 1.22 -3.25 -4.63
CA GLN A 254 0.76 -4.63 -4.88
C GLN A 254 0.47 -5.38 -3.57
N GLY A 255 1.19 -5.07 -2.49
CA GLY A 255 0.95 -5.67 -1.18
C GLY A 255 -0.40 -5.27 -0.60
N HIS A 256 -0.76 -3.99 -0.70
CA HIS A 256 -2.01 -3.44 -0.18
C HIS A 256 -3.22 -3.74 -1.07
N ASN A 257 -3.00 -3.87 -2.38
CA ASN A 257 -4.03 -4.19 -3.36
C ASN A 257 -4.25 -5.70 -3.58
N ARG A 258 -3.65 -6.56 -2.74
CA ARG A 258 -3.89 -8.01 -2.80
C ARG A 258 -5.38 -8.29 -2.67
N LYS A 259 -5.93 -9.03 -3.63
CA LYS A 259 -7.31 -9.53 -3.58
C LYS A 259 -7.40 -10.77 -2.67
N ARG A 260 -8.56 -10.98 -2.05
CA ARG A 260 -8.82 -12.20 -1.26
C ARG A 260 -8.86 -13.43 -2.16
N LYS A 261 -8.64 -14.61 -1.60
CA LYS A 261 -8.88 -15.87 -2.30
C LYS A 261 -10.35 -15.94 -2.75
N GLY A 262 -10.61 -16.28 -4.01
CA GLY A 262 -11.97 -16.29 -4.57
C GLY A 262 -12.47 -14.95 -5.11
N ALA A 263 -11.71 -13.86 -4.95
CA ALA A 263 -12.08 -12.55 -5.48
C ALA A 263 -12.12 -12.52 -7.02
N LEU A 264 -12.85 -11.54 -7.54
CA LEU A 264 -12.84 -11.23 -8.97
C LEU A 264 -11.57 -10.46 -9.32
N ASP A 265 -10.68 -11.09 -10.08
CA ASP A 265 -9.46 -10.47 -10.60
C ASP A 265 -9.19 -10.96 -12.01
N VAL A 266 -9.28 -10.05 -12.99
CA VAL A 266 -9.05 -10.35 -14.41
C VAL A 266 -7.65 -10.87 -14.69
N ASN A 267 -6.66 -10.53 -13.85
CA ASN A 267 -5.29 -11.01 -14.02
C ASN A 267 -5.15 -12.49 -13.67
N ASN A 268 -6.02 -12.98 -12.78
CA ASN A 268 -6.07 -14.36 -12.34
C ASN A 268 -7.11 -15.21 -13.11
N MET A 269 -7.80 -14.61 -14.09
CA MET A 269 -8.72 -15.33 -14.96
C MET A 269 -8.00 -15.96 -16.15
N ASN A 270 -8.43 -17.18 -16.49
CA ASN A 270 -8.12 -17.82 -17.77
C ASN A 270 -8.93 -17.19 -18.90
N VAL A 271 -8.43 -17.26 -20.14
CA VAL A 271 -9.19 -16.82 -21.34
C VAL A 271 -10.42 -17.69 -21.56
N SER A 272 -10.24 -19.01 -21.47
CA SER A 272 -11.30 -20.03 -21.46
C SER A 272 -11.60 -20.48 -20.03
N PHE A 273 -12.48 -21.45 -19.86
CA PHE A 273 -12.60 -22.20 -18.60
C PHE A 273 -11.32 -23.03 -18.34
N GLY A 274 -11.03 -23.33 -17.07
CA GLY A 274 -9.95 -24.25 -16.70
C GLY A 274 -9.41 -24.02 -15.30
N VAL A 275 -8.49 -24.91 -14.88
CA VAL A 275 -7.84 -24.92 -13.57
C VAL A 275 -6.90 -23.71 -13.45
N GLY A 276 -7.44 -22.61 -12.94
CA GLY A 276 -6.70 -21.42 -12.54
C GLY A 276 -6.93 -21.13 -11.06
N ASP A 277 -6.57 -19.93 -10.60
CA ASP A 277 -6.92 -19.49 -9.26
C ASP A 277 -8.44 -19.45 -9.09
N THR A 278 -8.93 -19.91 -7.94
CA THR A 278 -10.36 -19.98 -7.64
C THR A 278 -10.97 -18.59 -7.65
N GLN A 279 -12.09 -18.43 -8.37
CA GLN A 279 -12.95 -17.25 -8.33
C GLN A 279 -14.38 -17.67 -7.99
N ARG A 280 -15.23 -16.74 -7.58
CA ARG A 280 -16.64 -17.05 -7.24
C ARG A 280 -17.56 -17.24 -8.46
N MET A 281 -17.13 -16.84 -9.66
CA MET A 281 -17.91 -16.95 -10.90
C MET A 281 -17.74 -18.34 -11.52
N ASN A 282 -18.43 -19.32 -10.95
CA ASN A 282 -18.31 -20.73 -11.36
C ASN A 282 -19.47 -21.16 -12.26
N TRP A 283 -19.24 -22.23 -13.01
CA TRP A 283 -20.31 -22.97 -13.66
C TRP A 283 -21.19 -23.68 -12.63
N SER A 284 -22.49 -23.76 -12.91
CA SER A 284 -23.43 -24.45 -12.03
C SER A 284 -23.05 -25.93 -11.91
N ASN A 285 -23.30 -26.50 -10.73
CA ASN A 285 -23.16 -27.94 -10.49
C ASN A 285 -24.45 -28.71 -10.86
N GLU A 286 -25.51 -28.00 -11.21
CA GLU A 286 -26.81 -28.60 -11.50
C GLU A 286 -26.77 -29.31 -12.86
N GLU A 287 -27.58 -30.37 -12.98
CA GLU A 287 -27.77 -31.03 -14.25
C GLU A 287 -28.72 -30.21 -15.12
N PRO A 288 -28.22 -29.63 -16.23
CA PRO A 288 -29.09 -28.88 -17.11
C PRO A 288 -30.04 -29.86 -17.83
N PRO A 289 -31.25 -29.41 -18.24
CA PRO A 289 -32.10 -30.19 -19.14
C PRO A 289 -31.35 -30.67 -20.39
N GLU A 290 -31.74 -31.79 -21.00
CA GLU A 290 -31.02 -32.41 -22.14
C GLU A 290 -30.83 -31.47 -23.36
N GLU A 291 -31.71 -30.47 -23.49
CA GLU A 291 -31.71 -29.43 -24.53
C GLU A 291 -30.99 -28.13 -24.11
N SER A 292 -30.36 -28.11 -22.93
CA SER A 292 -29.70 -26.91 -22.41
C SER A 292 -28.48 -26.52 -23.25
N THR A 293 -28.36 -25.21 -23.48
CA THR A 293 -27.17 -24.59 -24.11
C THR A 293 -26.09 -24.22 -23.08
N GLU A 294 -26.18 -24.74 -21.86
CA GLU A 294 -25.25 -24.42 -20.77
C GLU A 294 -23.83 -24.93 -21.01
N GLY A 295 -22.87 -24.23 -20.42
CA GLY A 295 -21.44 -24.48 -20.58
C GLY A 295 -20.74 -23.50 -21.53
N PRO A 296 -19.42 -23.65 -21.69
CA PRO A 296 -18.59 -22.68 -22.40
C PRO A 296 -19.06 -22.45 -23.83
N PHE A 297 -19.41 -21.19 -24.16
CA PHE A 297 -20.05 -20.89 -25.44
C PHE A 297 -19.17 -21.23 -26.66
N ASN A 298 -17.85 -21.21 -26.47
CA ASN A 298 -16.84 -21.47 -27.49
C ASN A 298 -16.61 -22.96 -27.76
N LEU A 299 -17.31 -23.85 -27.05
CA LEU A 299 -17.35 -25.28 -27.33
C LEU A 299 -18.60 -25.65 -28.11
N SER A 300 -18.50 -26.64 -29.00
CA SER A 300 -19.65 -27.29 -29.61
C SER A 300 -20.49 -28.04 -28.58
N VAL A 301 -21.76 -28.32 -28.90
CA VAL A 301 -22.67 -29.07 -28.01
C VAL A 301 -22.07 -30.43 -27.63
N GLN A 302 -21.42 -31.12 -28.57
CA GLN A 302 -20.77 -32.41 -28.32
C GLN A 302 -19.56 -32.27 -27.37
N GLU A 303 -18.74 -31.24 -27.55
CA GLU A 303 -17.59 -30.98 -26.68
C GLU A 303 -18.02 -30.56 -25.27
N ARG A 304 -19.10 -29.78 -25.13
CA ARG A 304 -19.66 -29.43 -23.82
C ARG A 304 -20.09 -30.67 -23.06
N ARG A 305 -20.79 -31.60 -23.72
CA ARG A 305 -21.19 -32.89 -23.14
C ARG A 305 -19.96 -33.73 -22.76
N LYS A 306 -19.00 -33.88 -23.67
CA LYS A 306 -17.79 -34.68 -23.44
C LYS A 306 -16.92 -34.12 -22.31
N ARG A 307 -16.80 -32.80 -22.20
CA ARG A 307 -15.94 -32.12 -21.21
C ARG A 307 -16.73 -31.53 -20.04
N ARG A 308 -17.92 -32.04 -19.76
CA ARG A 308 -18.75 -31.55 -18.63
C ARG A 308 -18.05 -31.80 -17.31
N SER A 309 -17.77 -33.07 -17.04
CA SER A 309 -17.04 -33.52 -15.86
C SER A 309 -15.56 -33.70 -16.16
N THR A 310 -14.73 -33.57 -15.13
CA THR A 310 -13.31 -33.91 -15.21
C THR A 310 -13.15 -35.39 -15.55
N GLN A 311 -12.34 -35.68 -16.56
CA GLN A 311 -12.01 -37.05 -16.99
C GLN A 311 -10.55 -37.35 -16.68
N LEU A 312 -10.30 -38.53 -16.09
CA LEU A 312 -8.97 -39.11 -15.98
C LEU A 312 -8.79 -40.06 -17.16
N LEU A 313 -7.72 -39.89 -17.95
CA LEU A 313 -7.38 -40.85 -18.99
C LEU A 313 -6.43 -41.89 -18.41
N ASP A 314 -6.98 -43.08 -18.20
CA ASP A 314 -6.23 -44.24 -17.66
C ASP A 314 -5.09 -44.68 -18.61
N GLU A 315 -5.27 -44.51 -19.92
CA GLU A 315 -4.30 -44.93 -20.96
C GLU A 315 -3.08 -44.00 -21.10
N TYR A 316 -3.07 -42.84 -20.43
CA TYR A 316 -1.99 -41.86 -20.51
C TYR A 316 -1.40 -41.58 -19.13
N VAL A 317 -0.40 -42.38 -18.74
CA VAL A 317 0.42 -42.14 -17.54
C VAL A 317 1.67 -41.37 -17.93
N ASN A 318 1.77 -40.11 -17.51
CA ASN A 318 2.97 -39.30 -17.70
C ASN A 318 3.85 -39.35 -16.45
N ASN A 319 5.14 -39.60 -16.65
CA ASN A 319 6.14 -39.43 -15.61
C ASN A 319 6.51 -37.95 -15.51
N LYS A 320 6.09 -37.29 -14.42
CA LYS A 320 6.49 -35.91 -14.11
C LYS A 320 7.50 -35.90 -12.98
N PRO A 321 8.50 -35.00 -13.02
CA PRO A 321 9.37 -34.77 -11.88
C PRO A 321 8.53 -34.25 -10.69
N LYS A 322 8.83 -34.72 -9.49
CA LYS A 322 8.19 -34.22 -8.27
C LYS A 322 8.54 -32.76 -8.06
N THR A 323 7.58 -32.00 -7.53
CA THR A 323 7.78 -30.60 -7.15
C THR A 323 8.70 -30.49 -5.94
N LYS A 324 9.26 -29.29 -5.70
CA LYS A 324 10.09 -29.01 -4.51
C LYS A 324 9.39 -29.43 -3.21
N LYS A 325 8.10 -29.09 -3.07
CA LYS A 325 7.29 -29.38 -1.87
C LYS A 325 7.10 -30.87 -1.65
N GLU A 326 6.84 -31.63 -2.72
CA GLU A 326 6.69 -33.09 -2.66
C GLU A 326 8.01 -33.76 -2.26
N LEU A 327 9.12 -33.36 -2.89
CA LEU A 327 10.46 -33.84 -2.53
C LEU A 327 10.80 -33.50 -1.07
N THR A 328 10.53 -32.28 -0.62
CA THR A 328 10.71 -31.88 0.79
C THR A 328 9.90 -32.77 1.73
N THR A 329 8.64 -33.05 1.39
CA THR A 329 7.77 -33.86 2.24
C THR A 329 8.25 -35.31 2.32
N ASP A 330 8.69 -35.89 1.20
CA ASP A 330 9.21 -37.25 1.17
C ASP A 330 10.55 -37.37 1.92
N LEU A 331 11.47 -36.42 1.74
CA LEU A 331 12.73 -36.34 2.47
C LEU A 331 12.56 -36.10 3.98
N GLN A 332 11.53 -35.34 4.38
CA GLN A 332 11.18 -35.16 5.78
C GLN A 332 10.58 -36.43 6.39
N ARG A 333 9.80 -37.19 5.62
CA ARG A 333 9.22 -38.46 6.07
C ARG A 333 10.29 -39.52 6.32
N GLU A 334 11.31 -39.57 5.47
CA GLU A 334 12.50 -40.41 5.62
C GLU A 334 13.46 -39.93 6.72
N GLY A 335 13.24 -38.74 7.29
CA GLY A 335 14.11 -38.17 8.33
C GLY A 335 15.43 -37.60 7.80
N THR A 336 15.62 -37.54 6.48
CA THR A 336 16.82 -37.00 5.83
C THR A 336 16.93 -35.48 5.98
N VAL A 337 15.80 -34.78 6.00
CA VAL A 337 15.73 -33.32 6.18
C VAL A 337 14.85 -33.03 7.38
N SER A 338 15.37 -32.28 8.37
CA SER A 338 14.57 -31.85 9.51
C SER A 338 13.51 -30.81 9.10
N LYS A 339 12.38 -30.78 9.81
CA LYS A 339 11.40 -29.68 9.69
C LYS A 339 12.00 -28.32 10.06
N ASP A 340 13.07 -28.33 10.86
CA ASP A 340 13.77 -27.12 11.31
C ASP A 340 14.99 -26.76 10.44
N ASP A 341 15.24 -27.51 9.35
CA ASP A 341 16.38 -27.22 8.47
C ASP A 341 16.12 -25.92 7.68
N ARG A 342 16.88 -24.88 8.02
CA ARG A 342 16.81 -23.56 7.39
C ARG A 342 17.58 -23.47 6.07
N ARG A 343 18.21 -24.55 5.61
CA ARG A 343 18.93 -24.54 4.32
C ARG A 343 17.97 -24.40 3.15
N GLY A 344 18.19 -23.37 2.34
CA GLY A 344 17.47 -23.15 1.09
C GLY A 344 17.96 -24.07 -0.03
N TYR A 345 17.54 -25.34 -0.03
CA TYR A 345 17.88 -26.26 -1.11
C TYR A 345 17.21 -25.85 -2.43
N THR A 346 17.93 -25.95 -3.54
CA THR A 346 17.37 -25.87 -4.89
C THR A 346 16.65 -27.18 -5.26
N VAL A 347 15.81 -27.15 -6.30
CA VAL A 347 15.09 -28.37 -6.76
C VAL A 347 16.08 -29.45 -7.20
N LYS A 348 17.19 -29.08 -7.85
CA LYS A 348 18.22 -30.04 -8.30
C LYS A 348 18.94 -30.70 -7.12
N GLU A 349 19.25 -29.94 -6.07
CA GLU A 349 19.84 -30.49 -4.85
C GLU A 349 18.88 -31.43 -4.12
N MET A 350 17.60 -31.08 -4.04
CA MET A 350 16.57 -31.97 -3.48
C MET A 350 16.40 -33.24 -4.30
N GLN A 351 16.45 -33.16 -5.63
CA GLN A 351 16.41 -34.34 -6.51
C GLN A 351 17.63 -35.23 -6.32
N LYS A 352 18.82 -34.65 -6.19
CA LYS A 352 20.05 -35.41 -5.91
C LYS A 352 19.95 -36.09 -4.55
N LEU A 353 19.58 -35.36 -3.50
CA LEU A 353 19.45 -35.90 -2.15
C LEU A 353 18.39 -37.01 -2.09
N ALA A 354 17.25 -36.82 -2.75
CA ALA A 354 16.22 -37.84 -2.88
C ALA A 354 16.76 -39.08 -3.62
N GLY A 355 17.47 -38.89 -4.73
CA GLY A 355 18.12 -39.99 -5.47
C GLY A 355 19.14 -40.76 -4.63
N ASP A 356 19.98 -40.07 -3.87
CA ASP A 356 21.00 -40.65 -2.99
C ASP A 356 20.37 -41.48 -1.85
N HIS A 357 19.12 -41.18 -1.45
CA HIS A 357 18.36 -41.91 -0.44
C HIS A 357 17.33 -42.88 -1.04
N GLY A 358 17.37 -43.14 -2.35
CA GLY A 358 16.44 -44.07 -3.00
C GLY A 358 14.99 -43.58 -3.08
N ILE A 359 14.74 -42.29 -2.84
CA ILE A 359 13.43 -41.66 -2.95
C ILE A 359 13.16 -41.32 -4.42
N ALA A 360 12.02 -41.78 -4.95
CA ALA A 360 11.61 -41.51 -6.32
C ALA A 360 11.55 -39.99 -6.59
N ILE A 361 12.30 -39.53 -7.60
CA ILE A 361 12.35 -38.12 -8.04
C ILE A 361 11.22 -37.73 -9.00
N SER A 362 10.48 -38.72 -9.48
CA SER A 362 9.33 -38.57 -10.37
C SER A 362 8.11 -39.27 -9.80
N LYS A 363 6.94 -38.88 -10.30
CA LYS A 363 5.65 -39.52 -10.02
C LYS A 363 4.93 -39.80 -11.33
N SER A 364 4.23 -40.92 -11.36
CA SER A 364 3.29 -41.27 -12.42
C SER A 364 1.96 -40.58 -12.15
N GLU A 365 1.54 -39.70 -13.05
CA GLU A 365 0.21 -39.08 -12.98
C GLU A 365 -0.59 -39.40 -14.24
N GLN A 366 -1.85 -39.78 -14.04
CA GLN A 366 -2.81 -39.92 -15.12
C GLN A 366 -3.11 -38.55 -15.75
N LYS A 367 -3.27 -38.52 -17.07
CA LYS A 367 -3.63 -37.29 -17.77
C LYS A 367 -5.06 -36.88 -17.38
N LYS A 368 -5.17 -35.82 -16.59
CA LYS A 368 -6.43 -35.17 -16.22
C LYS A 368 -6.88 -34.20 -17.32
N ILE A 369 -8.04 -34.43 -17.93
CA ILE A 369 -8.74 -33.42 -18.73
C ILE A 369 -9.78 -32.78 -17.84
N THR A 370 -9.56 -31.52 -17.48
CA THR A 370 -10.48 -30.76 -16.64
C THR A 370 -11.80 -30.54 -17.36
N GLY A 371 -12.89 -30.85 -16.65
CA GLY A 371 -14.24 -30.49 -17.04
C GLY A 371 -14.50 -28.99 -16.86
N TRP A 372 -15.69 -28.52 -17.20
CA TRP A 372 -16.07 -27.12 -16.95
C TRP A 372 -17.00 -26.94 -15.76
N VAL A 373 -17.77 -27.96 -15.36
CA VAL A 373 -18.69 -27.86 -14.21
C VAL A 373 -17.90 -27.62 -12.91
N GLY A 374 -18.37 -26.68 -12.10
CA GLY A 374 -17.73 -26.28 -10.84
C GLY A 374 -16.43 -25.48 -10.98
N GLU A 375 -15.87 -25.39 -12.18
CA GLU A 375 -14.67 -24.59 -12.46
C GLU A 375 -15.01 -23.11 -12.69
N PRO A 376 -14.07 -22.18 -12.46
CA PRO A 376 -14.29 -20.77 -12.72
C PRO A 376 -14.46 -20.48 -14.22
N LYS A 377 -15.38 -19.56 -14.52
CA LYS A 377 -15.62 -19.04 -15.86
C LYS A 377 -14.41 -18.25 -16.34
N GLY A 378 -14.07 -18.41 -17.63
CA GLY A 378 -13.02 -17.64 -18.28
C GLY A 378 -13.47 -16.26 -18.71
N LEU A 379 -12.50 -15.39 -19.03
CA LEU A 379 -12.72 -14.02 -19.52
C LEU A 379 -13.67 -13.96 -20.71
N LEU A 380 -13.55 -14.89 -21.68
CA LEU A 380 -14.43 -14.94 -22.84
C LEU A 380 -15.88 -15.16 -22.42
N GLN A 381 -16.12 -16.12 -21.52
CA GLN A 381 -17.47 -16.45 -21.08
C GLN A 381 -18.10 -15.26 -20.35
N VAL A 382 -17.36 -14.65 -19.42
CA VAL A 382 -17.84 -13.49 -18.66
C VAL A 382 -18.10 -12.30 -19.58
N ALA A 383 -17.17 -11.99 -20.49
CA ALA A 383 -17.36 -10.91 -21.45
C ALA A 383 -18.61 -11.10 -22.33
N ARG A 384 -18.89 -12.35 -22.75
CA ARG A 384 -20.10 -12.66 -23.54
C ARG A 384 -21.37 -12.51 -22.70
N GLU A 385 -21.39 -13.04 -21.48
CA GLU A 385 -22.56 -12.96 -20.58
C GLU A 385 -22.91 -11.51 -20.23
N GLN A 386 -21.91 -10.63 -20.15
CA GLN A 386 -22.08 -9.20 -19.95
C GLN A 386 -22.40 -8.43 -21.25
N GLY A 387 -22.54 -9.12 -22.39
CA GLY A 387 -22.84 -8.50 -23.69
C GLY A 387 -21.70 -7.65 -24.28
N LEU A 388 -20.47 -7.80 -23.79
CA LEU A 388 -19.32 -6.98 -24.17
C LEU A 388 -18.62 -7.48 -25.44
N ILE A 389 -18.83 -8.75 -25.79
CA ILE A 389 -18.29 -9.37 -27.01
C ILE A 389 -19.37 -10.20 -27.70
N ASP A 390 -19.25 -10.31 -29.03
CA ASP A 390 -20.08 -11.19 -29.81
C ASP A 390 -19.52 -12.63 -29.87
N HIS A 391 -20.42 -13.61 -29.87
CA HIS A 391 -20.11 -15.03 -29.96
C HIS A 391 -19.43 -15.41 -31.28
N ILE A 392 -19.68 -14.70 -32.39
CA ILE A 392 -19.08 -15.00 -33.70
C ILE A 392 -17.62 -14.54 -33.73
N ASN A 393 -17.38 -13.32 -33.28
CA ASN A 393 -16.08 -12.65 -33.40
C ASN A 393 -15.17 -12.82 -32.18
N HIS A 394 -15.49 -13.73 -31.27
CA HIS A 394 -14.73 -13.98 -30.04
C HIS A 394 -13.24 -14.31 -30.29
N HIS A 395 -12.90 -14.89 -31.44
CA HIS A 395 -11.53 -15.22 -31.86
C HIS A 395 -10.64 -14.00 -32.12
N LEU A 396 -11.23 -12.80 -32.24
CA LEU A 396 -10.50 -11.54 -32.41
C LEU A 396 -9.93 -10.99 -31.09
N TYR A 397 -10.38 -11.53 -29.94
CA TYR A 397 -10.00 -11.08 -28.62
C TYR A 397 -8.92 -12.00 -28.01
N SER A 398 -8.06 -11.43 -27.17
CA SER A 398 -7.08 -12.19 -26.40
C SER A 398 -6.92 -11.62 -24.99
N ALA A 399 -6.19 -12.32 -24.11
CA ALA A 399 -6.02 -11.88 -22.72
C ALA A 399 -5.52 -10.43 -22.60
N ASN A 400 -4.51 -10.06 -23.38
CA ASN A 400 -3.83 -8.75 -23.31
C ASN A 400 -3.84 -7.98 -24.65
N ALA A 401 -4.70 -8.36 -25.60
CA ALA A 401 -4.65 -7.95 -27.01
C ALA A 401 -3.35 -8.31 -27.75
N LYS A 402 -3.36 -8.17 -29.08
CA LYS A 402 -2.14 -8.21 -29.91
C LYS A 402 -1.56 -6.79 -29.98
N LYS A 403 -0.23 -6.68 -30.03
CA LYS A 403 0.43 -5.42 -30.34
C LYS A 403 0.17 -5.05 -31.80
N ASN A 404 -0.14 -3.78 -32.03
CA ASN A 404 -0.17 -3.18 -33.35
C ASN A 404 1.27 -3.04 -33.90
N PRO A 405 1.44 -2.82 -35.22
CA PRO A 405 2.76 -2.61 -35.83
C PRO A 405 3.57 -1.45 -35.22
N ASP A 406 2.91 -0.47 -34.63
CA ASP A 406 3.51 0.68 -33.93
C ASP A 406 3.92 0.38 -32.47
N GLY A 407 3.70 -0.85 -32.00
CA GLY A 407 4.01 -1.28 -30.63
C GLY A 407 2.92 -0.97 -29.60
N THR A 408 1.84 -0.28 -29.97
CA THR A 408 0.70 0.02 -29.08
C THR A 408 -0.19 -1.20 -28.89
N LEU A 409 -0.86 -1.31 -27.74
CA LEU A 409 -1.83 -2.37 -27.45
C LEU A 409 -3.23 -1.89 -27.78
N ASN A 410 -3.98 -2.67 -28.57
CA ASN A 410 -5.39 -2.40 -28.81
C ASN A 410 -6.22 -2.82 -27.57
N ALA A 411 -6.49 -1.88 -26.67
CA ALA A 411 -7.22 -2.12 -25.44
C ALA A 411 -8.65 -2.68 -25.66
N GLU A 412 -9.28 -2.37 -26.80
CA GLU A 412 -10.61 -2.86 -27.17
C GLU A 412 -10.63 -4.34 -27.55
N LYS A 413 -9.47 -4.94 -27.80
CA LYS A 413 -9.33 -6.39 -28.07
C LYS A 413 -8.71 -7.15 -26.89
N SER A 414 -8.48 -6.47 -25.76
CA SER A 414 -7.94 -7.05 -24.54
C SER A 414 -9.09 -7.44 -23.61
N LEU A 415 -9.30 -8.74 -23.42
CA LEU A 415 -10.36 -9.24 -22.54
C LEU A 415 -10.18 -8.77 -21.10
N ARG A 416 -8.94 -8.64 -20.62
CA ARG A 416 -8.67 -8.10 -19.28
C ARG A 416 -9.07 -6.63 -19.16
N SER A 417 -8.85 -5.84 -20.21
CA SER A 417 -9.29 -4.45 -20.26
C SER A 417 -10.82 -4.33 -20.26
N ILE A 418 -11.47 -5.14 -21.09
CA ILE A 418 -12.94 -5.14 -21.26
C ILE A 418 -13.63 -5.59 -19.96
N VAL A 419 -13.29 -6.78 -19.45
CA VAL A 419 -13.89 -7.33 -18.23
C VAL A 419 -13.47 -6.53 -17.00
N GLY A 420 -12.26 -5.97 -16.99
CA GLY A 420 -11.78 -5.14 -15.89
C GLY A 420 -12.55 -3.82 -15.72
N GLN A 421 -13.28 -3.38 -16.75
CA GLN A 421 -14.17 -2.22 -16.68
C GLN A 421 -15.56 -2.55 -16.11
N CYS A 422 -15.91 -3.83 -15.96
CA CYS A 422 -17.16 -4.21 -15.32
C CYS A 422 -17.17 -3.75 -13.85
N THR A 423 -18.30 -3.20 -13.42
CA THR A 423 -18.45 -2.67 -12.05
C THR A 423 -18.14 -3.69 -10.98
N ASP A 424 -18.47 -4.97 -11.21
CA ASP A 424 -18.21 -6.06 -10.26
C ASP A 424 -16.70 -6.28 -10.03
N PHE A 425 -15.88 -6.05 -11.06
CA PHE A 425 -14.42 -6.19 -10.98
C PHE A 425 -13.78 -4.90 -10.43
N GLN A 426 -14.27 -3.73 -10.84
CA GLN A 426 -13.78 -2.45 -10.35
C GLN A 426 -14.05 -2.25 -8.85
N ASN A 427 -15.23 -2.65 -8.40
CA ASN A 427 -15.66 -2.50 -7.01
C ASN A 427 -15.26 -3.70 -6.14
N GLU A 428 -14.55 -4.70 -6.67
CA GLU A 428 -14.08 -5.83 -5.88
C GLU A 428 -13.12 -5.32 -4.79
N LEU A 429 -13.54 -5.47 -3.54
CA LEU A 429 -12.74 -5.03 -2.40
C LEU A 429 -11.44 -5.83 -2.30
N THR A 430 -10.37 -5.13 -1.91
CA THR A 430 -9.10 -5.78 -1.58
C THR A 430 -9.23 -6.56 -0.28
N HIS A 431 -8.30 -7.49 -0.04
CA HIS A 431 -8.24 -8.23 1.22
C HIS A 431 -8.16 -7.28 2.42
N LEU A 432 -7.36 -6.22 2.32
CA LEU A 432 -7.20 -5.21 3.36
C LEU A 432 -8.49 -4.41 3.62
N GLN A 433 -9.25 -4.08 2.58
CA GLN A 433 -10.55 -3.40 2.74
C GLN A 433 -11.61 -4.30 3.37
N VAL A 434 -11.65 -5.59 2.99
CA VAL A 434 -12.54 -6.56 3.65
C VAL A 434 -12.17 -6.70 5.12
N MET A 435 -10.88 -6.85 5.42
CA MET A 435 -10.37 -6.90 6.79
C MET A 435 -10.76 -5.66 7.59
N ALA A 436 -10.59 -4.47 7.02
CA ALA A 436 -10.98 -3.21 7.66
C ALA A 436 -12.47 -3.18 8.02
N ASN A 437 -13.35 -3.61 7.09
CA ASN A 437 -14.80 -3.68 7.33
C ASN A 437 -15.17 -4.64 8.46
N GLU A 438 -14.50 -5.79 8.54
CA GLU A 438 -14.69 -6.76 9.63
C GLU A 438 -14.20 -6.19 10.97
N LEU A 439 -13.09 -5.47 10.94
CA LEU A 439 -12.55 -4.73 12.07
C LEU A 439 -13.28 -3.42 12.35
N LYS A 440 -14.38 -3.09 11.65
CA LYS A 440 -15.18 -1.86 11.86
C LYS A 440 -14.36 -0.56 11.73
N VAL A 441 -13.37 -0.55 10.85
CA VAL A 441 -12.60 0.63 10.45
C VAL A 441 -12.68 0.81 8.93
N GLN A 442 -12.27 1.96 8.41
CA GLN A 442 -12.29 2.21 6.97
C GLN A 442 -10.86 2.21 6.41
N VAL A 443 -10.71 1.74 5.16
CA VAL A 443 -9.46 1.84 4.39
C VAL A 443 -9.74 2.61 3.11
N MET A 444 -8.89 3.60 2.83
CA MET A 444 -8.87 4.34 1.58
C MET A 444 -7.49 4.25 0.95
N PHE A 445 -7.45 3.94 -0.34
CA PHE A 445 -6.20 3.95 -1.09
C PHE A 445 -5.89 5.35 -1.59
N THR A 446 -4.71 5.86 -1.22
CA THR A 446 -4.13 7.06 -1.82
C THR A 446 -3.37 6.68 -3.08
N PRO A 447 -3.24 7.60 -4.05
CA PRO A 447 -2.40 7.37 -5.21
C PRO A 447 -0.97 7.07 -4.78
N LYS A 448 -0.33 6.16 -5.51
CA LYS A 448 1.06 5.76 -5.26
C LYS A 448 1.98 6.98 -5.28
N PHE A 449 2.90 7.07 -4.31
CA PHE A 449 3.85 8.18 -4.14
C PHE A 449 3.27 9.53 -3.68
N HIS A 450 2.03 9.57 -3.20
CA HIS A 450 1.39 10.78 -2.66
C HIS A 450 1.14 10.68 -1.14
N ALA A 451 2.20 10.45 -0.38
CA ALA A 451 2.12 10.36 1.09
C ALA A 451 1.62 11.69 1.71
N GLU A 452 1.89 12.83 1.08
CA GLU A 452 1.37 14.15 1.49
C GLU A 452 -0.15 14.21 1.43
N MET A 453 -0.79 13.43 0.56
CA MET A 453 -2.25 13.37 0.54
C MET A 453 -2.81 12.62 1.74
N ALA A 454 -2.01 11.85 2.48
CA ALA A 454 -2.45 11.25 3.73
C ALA A 454 -2.83 12.31 4.77
N GLU A 455 -2.26 13.51 4.65
CA GLU A 455 -2.61 14.66 5.47
C GLU A 455 -3.68 15.52 4.76
N PRO A 456 -4.89 15.67 5.34
CA PRO A 456 -5.89 16.55 4.77
C PRO A 456 -5.46 18.00 4.99
N THR A 457 -4.80 18.62 4.01
CA THR A 457 -4.65 20.08 3.97
C THR A 457 -5.98 20.72 3.60
N ALA A 458 -6.36 21.83 4.24
CA ALA A 458 -7.51 22.63 3.80
C ALA A 458 -7.38 22.97 2.31
N ALA A 459 -8.49 22.85 1.55
CA ALA A 459 -8.48 23.12 0.12
C ALA A 459 -7.98 24.54 -0.14
N GLU A 460 -6.95 24.70 -0.97
CA GLU A 460 -6.62 26.00 -1.54
C GLU A 460 -7.77 26.43 -2.45
N PRO A 461 -8.24 27.69 -2.38
CA PRO A 461 -9.18 28.19 -3.37
C PRO A 461 -8.52 28.15 -4.76
N THR A 462 -9.34 27.86 -5.77
CA THR A 462 -8.95 27.80 -7.18
C THR A 462 -8.14 29.03 -7.59
N ALA A 463 -7.19 28.81 -8.51
CA ALA A 463 -6.20 29.77 -9.02
C ALA A 463 -6.74 31.11 -9.60
N ALA A 464 -8.05 31.36 -9.51
CA ALA A 464 -8.70 32.59 -9.93
C ALA A 464 -8.57 33.75 -8.92
N ALA A 465 -8.38 33.48 -7.62
CA ALA A 465 -8.39 34.53 -6.58
C ALA A 465 -7.03 35.22 -6.33
N ILE A 466 -5.94 34.75 -6.95
CA ILE A 466 -4.56 35.24 -6.69
C ILE A 466 -4.13 36.37 -7.66
N LYS A 467 -5.01 36.83 -8.56
CA LYS A 467 -4.62 37.79 -9.60
C LYS A 467 -4.39 39.24 -9.12
N ASP A 468 -4.89 39.65 -7.96
CA ASP A 468 -4.90 41.08 -7.57
C ASP A 468 -3.81 41.54 -6.60
N ASN A 469 -2.73 40.78 -6.40
CA ASN A 469 -1.60 41.25 -5.60
C ASN A 469 -0.22 40.86 -6.19
N GLN A 470 -0.11 40.89 -7.53
CA GLN A 470 1.16 40.67 -8.24
C GLN A 470 1.86 41.97 -8.64
N GLU A 471 2.11 42.88 -7.71
CA GLU A 471 3.19 43.86 -7.91
C GLU A 471 4.03 44.01 -6.64
N LYS A 472 5.31 43.65 -6.76
CA LYS A 472 6.40 43.69 -5.76
C LYS A 472 6.52 42.51 -4.79
N LYS A 473 6.84 41.33 -5.33
CA LYS A 473 7.77 40.40 -4.66
C LYS A 473 8.93 40.09 -5.61
N GLN A 474 10.13 40.54 -5.23
CA GLN A 474 11.39 40.12 -5.86
C GLN A 474 11.44 38.59 -5.92
N LYS A 475 11.54 38.05 -7.14
CA LYS A 475 11.88 36.64 -7.37
C LYS A 475 13.30 36.41 -6.83
N VAL A 476 13.42 35.85 -5.63
CA VAL A 476 14.67 35.25 -5.18
C VAL A 476 14.81 33.88 -5.89
N PRO A 477 15.97 33.55 -6.49
CA PRO A 477 16.17 32.37 -7.33
C PRO A 477 16.40 31.11 -6.48
N MET A 478 15.46 30.79 -5.59
CA MET A 478 15.56 29.65 -4.66
C MET A 478 15.43 28.30 -5.36
N MET A 479 14.63 28.23 -6.44
CA MET A 479 14.42 26.99 -7.19
C MET A 479 15.65 26.54 -7.97
N ASP A 480 16.40 27.47 -8.54
CA ASP A 480 17.61 27.16 -9.30
C ASP A 480 18.72 26.61 -8.39
N GLU A 481 18.78 27.09 -7.15
CA GLU A 481 19.78 26.70 -6.16
C GLU A 481 19.49 25.29 -5.60
N ILE A 482 18.23 24.99 -5.34
CA ILE A 482 17.76 23.64 -4.96
C ILE A 482 18.06 22.63 -6.08
N GLU A 483 17.79 22.98 -7.33
CA GLU A 483 18.10 22.11 -8.47
C GLU A 483 19.61 21.89 -8.66
N ARG A 484 20.42 22.91 -8.37
CA ARG A 484 21.88 22.81 -8.38
C ARG A 484 22.41 21.87 -7.29
N LEU A 485 21.85 21.97 -6.08
CA LEU A 485 22.20 21.13 -4.93
C LEU A 485 21.77 19.67 -5.15
N MET A 486 20.56 19.42 -5.68
CA MET A 486 20.12 18.08 -6.07
C MET A 486 21.08 17.41 -7.05
N LYS A 487 21.47 18.12 -8.11
CA LYS A 487 22.37 17.60 -9.15
C LYS A 487 23.75 17.31 -8.57
N LYS A 488 24.22 18.14 -7.63
CA LYS A 488 25.50 17.99 -6.95
C LYS A 488 25.51 16.86 -5.92
N PHE A 489 24.41 16.61 -5.21
CA PHE A 489 24.32 15.60 -4.14
C PHE A 489 23.71 14.26 -4.59
N LYS A 490 23.12 14.17 -5.79
CA LYS A 490 22.42 12.96 -6.28
C LYS A 490 21.38 12.47 -5.25
N THR A 491 20.79 13.41 -4.52
CA THR A 491 19.73 13.22 -3.53
C THR A 491 18.40 13.72 -4.11
N HIS A 492 17.29 13.29 -3.55
CA HIS A 492 15.96 13.71 -4.00
C HIS A 492 15.71 15.20 -3.68
N ARG A 493 14.94 15.90 -4.54
CA ARG A 493 14.55 17.33 -4.35
C ARG A 493 13.91 17.57 -2.99
N CYS A 494 13.07 16.64 -2.57
CA CYS A 494 12.34 16.67 -1.32
C CYS A 494 13.24 16.77 -0.09
N ALA A 495 14.47 16.24 -0.13
CA ALA A 495 15.42 16.37 0.98
C ALA A 495 15.80 17.84 1.26
N PHE A 496 15.71 18.72 0.26
CA PHE A 496 15.95 20.16 0.40
C PHE A 496 14.65 20.95 0.57
N ASP A 497 13.53 20.53 -0.02
CA ASP A 497 12.23 21.21 0.15
C ASP A 497 11.64 21.06 1.57
N PHE A 498 11.91 19.93 2.26
CA PHE A 498 11.43 19.69 3.63
C PHE A 498 12.11 20.54 4.69
N ASP A 499 13.33 21.01 4.43
CA ASP A 499 14.16 21.73 5.39
C ASP A 499 14.22 23.22 5.06
N ARG A 500 13.07 23.79 4.64
CA ARG A 500 12.94 25.21 4.28
C ARG A 500 13.38 26.12 5.43
N GLY A 501 13.15 25.71 6.69
CA GLY A 501 13.61 26.44 7.88
C GLY A 501 15.14 26.47 8.00
N PHE A 502 15.80 25.31 7.87
CA PHE A 502 17.27 25.24 7.90
C PHE A 502 17.92 25.97 6.73
N LEU A 503 17.34 25.87 5.52
CA LEU A 503 17.79 26.61 4.34
C LEU A 503 17.57 28.13 4.46
N MET A 504 16.56 28.58 5.21
CA MET A 504 16.38 30.01 5.52
C MET A 504 17.39 30.50 6.57
N ASP A 505 17.67 29.68 7.58
CA ASP A 505 18.62 30.01 8.66
C ASP A 505 20.09 29.92 8.24
N HIS A 506 20.42 29.10 7.23
CA HIS A 506 21.80 28.82 6.81
C HIS A 506 22.06 29.11 5.32
N GLY A 507 21.05 29.56 4.56
CA GLY A 507 21.13 29.79 3.11
C GLY A 507 21.89 31.05 2.70
N SER A 508 22.24 31.93 3.63
CA SER A 508 23.17 33.04 3.36
C SER A 508 24.62 32.63 3.65
N LEU A 509 25.09 31.52 3.08
CA LEU A 509 26.54 31.33 2.93
C LEU A 509 27.01 32.23 1.78
N ASN A 510 27.21 33.50 2.10
CA ASN A 510 27.95 34.43 1.27
C ASN A 510 29.35 33.82 1.01
N PRO A 511 29.81 33.68 -0.24
CA PRO A 511 31.07 33.01 -0.56
C PRO A 511 32.33 33.84 -0.27
N THR A 512 32.32 34.69 0.77
CA THR A 512 33.40 35.66 1.05
C THR A 512 34.04 35.60 2.44
N SER A 513 33.61 34.77 3.39
CA SER A 513 34.33 34.62 4.68
C SER A 513 35.23 33.39 4.71
N HIS A 514 36.32 33.45 3.94
CA HIS A 514 37.37 32.43 3.92
C HIS A 514 38.34 32.48 5.14
N THR A 515 37.99 33.15 6.24
CA THR A 515 38.98 33.54 7.26
C THR A 515 38.77 33.03 8.68
N GLU A 516 37.65 32.41 9.06
CA GLU A 516 37.39 32.11 10.49
C GLU A 516 37.45 30.63 10.91
N ILE A 517 37.83 29.70 10.02
CA ILE A 517 38.06 28.29 10.41
C ILE A 517 39.57 28.00 10.48
N ARG A 518 40.32 28.83 11.20
CA ARG A 518 41.75 28.61 11.47
C ARG A 518 42.13 28.57 12.96
N GLU A 519 41.18 28.69 13.88
CA GLU A 519 41.49 28.71 15.33
C GLU A 519 40.94 27.53 16.15
N LEU A 520 40.43 26.46 15.52
CA LEU A 520 40.02 25.23 16.23
C LEU A 520 40.96 24.04 15.99
N SER A 521 42.22 24.33 15.70
CA SER A 521 43.31 23.35 15.78
C SER A 521 44.46 23.87 16.63
N SER A 522 44.25 23.86 17.94
CA SER A 522 45.30 23.77 18.96
C SER A 522 44.96 22.66 19.95
#